data_AF-A0A367LMV3-F1
#
_entry.id   AF-A0A367LMV3-F1
#
_cell.length_a   1.000
_cell.length_b   1.000
_cell.length_c   1.000
_cell.angle_alpha   90.00
_cell.angle_beta   90.00
_cell.angle_gamma   90.00
#
_symmetry.space_group_name_H-M   'P 1'
#
loop_
_entity.id
_entity.type
_entity.pdbx_description
1 polymer ?
#
loop_
_entity_poly.entity_id
_entity_poly.type
_entity_poly.pdbx_seq_one_letter_code
_entity_poly.pdbx_strand_id
1 'polypeptide(L)'
;MAPATRNRARDQPAKGCTTAKRSVETQLGAEDASNNHKKQRRDKHEQSTSLVSSVKGTTAKDDGQTVFQTAIRCLASFRAQAEEYEALNSKDNKVQKPAKLQWDQDRNDLEALNRGAMGAAFRILNGIVMPRTSASAVVVDGGDNLKEKVVGGGGGESDVDALASELLLEARAKPGDVTWGTIAQGYLRALSGVAELLVEEKQSSSSSSVGTPNTSKMGALKYVEELQKKKQSDVMRFLLRVRCWELRQLNVIHRASRPSRPDKARRLGYKAKQGYVIYRVRVRRGGRKRPVPKGATYGKPTNQGVNQLKYQRSLKATAEERVGRRCANLRVLNSYWINQDSTYKYYEVILVDPQHKAIRIDPRINWIVNPVHKHRECRGLTATGKKSRGLNKGHRYNKTRAGRRKTWKRHNTLSLWRYR
;
A
#
# COMPACT_ATOMS: atom_id res chain seq x y z
N MET A 1 -8.14 67.34 -17.03
CA MET A 1 -7.37 67.47 -18.28
C MET A 1 -7.32 66.11 -18.98
N ALA A 2 -8.20 65.90 -19.97
CA ALA A 2 -7.88 65.07 -21.14
C ALA A 2 -6.96 65.91 -22.06
N PRO A 3 -6.31 65.41 -23.15
CA PRO A 3 -6.91 64.62 -24.24
C PRO A 3 -5.96 63.51 -24.82
N ALA A 4 -6.40 62.37 -25.39
CA ALA A 4 -6.96 62.08 -26.73
C ALA A 4 -6.02 61.30 -27.69
N THR A 5 -6.55 60.16 -28.17
CA THR A 5 -6.56 59.66 -29.59
C THR A 5 -5.24 59.13 -30.20
N ARG A 6 -5.16 58.09 -31.06
CA ARG A 6 -5.90 57.67 -32.28
C ARG A 6 -5.58 56.17 -32.54
N ASN A 7 -6.51 55.26 -32.86
CA ASN A 7 -7.29 55.00 -34.11
C ASN A 7 -6.67 54.01 -35.13
N ARG A 8 -7.59 53.22 -35.72
CA ARG A 8 -7.58 52.39 -36.97
C ARG A 8 -7.16 50.92 -36.84
N ALA A 9 -7.77 49.95 -37.52
CA ALA A 9 -8.99 49.87 -38.33
C ALA A 9 -9.22 48.39 -38.72
N ARG A 10 -10.50 47.97 -38.66
CA ARG A 10 -11.26 47.13 -39.61
C ARG A 10 -10.50 46.33 -40.70
N ASP A 11 -10.85 45.05 -40.86
CA ASP A 11 -11.74 44.61 -41.96
C ASP A 11 -12.10 43.11 -41.85
N GLN A 12 -13.41 42.83 -41.94
CA GLN A 12 -13.97 41.57 -42.43
C GLN A 12 -14.37 41.78 -43.90
N PRO A 13 -14.52 40.70 -44.68
CA PRO A 13 -15.58 40.70 -45.67
C PRO A 13 -16.53 39.50 -45.54
N ALA A 14 -17.72 39.74 -46.09
CA ALA A 14 -18.95 38.99 -45.94
C ALA A 14 -19.22 38.01 -47.12
N LYS A 15 -20.04 37.00 -46.80
CA LYS A 15 -21.14 36.36 -47.57
C LYS A 15 -21.06 36.29 -49.11
N GLY A 16 -21.20 35.06 -49.63
CA GLY A 16 -21.67 34.75 -50.98
C GLY A 16 -22.30 33.35 -51.05
N CYS A 17 -23.54 33.29 -51.54
CA CYS A 17 -24.40 32.12 -51.74
C CYS A 17 -24.18 31.54 -53.15
N THR A 18 -24.20 30.21 -53.32
CA THR A 18 -24.67 29.53 -54.55
C THR A 18 -24.99 28.04 -54.32
N THR A 19 -25.82 27.52 -55.21
CA THR A 19 -26.76 26.41 -55.10
C THR A 19 -26.27 25.12 -55.79
N ALA A 20 -26.74 23.97 -55.29
CA ALA A 20 -27.09 22.72 -56.00
C ALA A 20 -26.04 21.95 -56.85
N LYS A 21 -25.75 20.69 -56.47
CA LYS A 21 -26.22 19.45 -57.15
C LYS A 21 -25.65 18.18 -56.49
N ARG A 22 -26.47 17.13 -56.55
CA ARG A 22 -26.28 15.72 -56.15
C ARG A 22 -24.90 15.15 -56.48
N SER A 23 -24.41 14.24 -55.63
CA SER A 23 -24.02 12.88 -56.03
C SER A 23 -24.12 11.93 -54.83
N VAL A 24 -25.05 10.98 -54.94
CA VAL A 24 -25.10 9.73 -54.19
C VAL A 24 -23.93 8.90 -54.69
N GLU A 25 -22.96 8.56 -53.84
CA GLU A 25 -21.99 7.45 -53.97
C GLU A 25 -20.78 7.71 -53.08
N THR A 26 -20.85 7.31 -51.80
CA THR A 26 -19.68 6.93 -50.97
C THR A 26 -20.13 6.42 -49.60
N GLN A 27 -20.98 5.39 -49.59
CA GLN A 27 -21.21 4.57 -48.38
C GLN A 27 -20.90 3.08 -48.61
N LEU A 28 -20.62 2.67 -49.84
CA LEU A 28 -20.26 1.27 -50.17
C LEU A 28 -18.75 0.99 -50.11
N GLY A 29 -17.88 2.00 -50.03
CA GLY A 29 -16.41 1.81 -50.01
C GLY A 29 -15.78 1.58 -48.64
N ALA A 30 -16.50 1.82 -47.54
CA ALA A 30 -15.95 1.74 -46.18
C ALA A 30 -16.16 0.35 -45.52
N GLU A 31 -17.21 -0.38 -45.91
CA GLU A 31 -17.46 -1.73 -45.40
C GLU A 31 -16.58 -2.79 -46.07
N ASP A 32 -16.30 -2.64 -47.37
CA ASP A 32 -15.44 -3.57 -48.12
C ASP A 32 -13.97 -3.51 -47.69
N ALA A 33 -13.47 -2.33 -47.30
CA ALA A 33 -12.11 -2.16 -46.76
C ALA A 33 -11.95 -2.81 -45.37
N SER A 34 -13.00 -2.78 -44.54
CA SER A 34 -13.03 -3.40 -43.20
C SER A 34 -13.10 -4.93 -43.29
N ASN A 35 -13.89 -5.46 -44.24
CA ASN A 35 -14.01 -6.89 -44.49
C ASN A 35 -12.74 -7.50 -45.10
N ASN A 36 -12.04 -6.79 -46.00
CA ASN A 36 -10.76 -7.26 -46.54
C ASN A 36 -9.65 -7.32 -45.47
N HIS A 37 -9.63 -6.37 -44.52
CA HIS A 37 -8.69 -6.40 -43.39
C HIS A 37 -9.01 -7.54 -42.38
N LYS A 38 -10.29 -7.87 -42.18
CA LYS A 38 -10.70 -9.03 -41.36
C LYS A 38 -10.36 -10.37 -42.02
N LYS A 39 -10.48 -10.48 -43.35
CA LYS A 39 -10.14 -11.69 -44.11
C LYS A 39 -8.62 -11.94 -44.14
N GLN A 40 -7.81 -10.92 -44.43
CA GLN A 40 -6.35 -11.00 -44.33
C GLN A 40 -5.85 -11.32 -42.92
N ARG A 41 -6.59 -10.92 -41.87
CA ARG A 41 -6.31 -11.28 -40.47
C ARG A 41 -6.63 -12.75 -40.16
N ARG A 42 -7.68 -13.32 -40.74
CA ARG A 42 -8.01 -14.76 -40.60
C ARG A 42 -7.00 -15.65 -41.33
N ASP A 43 -6.64 -15.30 -42.57
CA ASP A 43 -5.73 -16.13 -43.39
C ASP A 43 -4.29 -16.16 -42.83
N LYS A 44 -3.82 -15.04 -42.23
CA LYS A 44 -2.53 -14.99 -41.51
C LYS A 44 -2.56 -15.71 -40.16
N HIS A 45 -3.73 -15.76 -39.51
CA HIS A 45 -3.91 -16.53 -38.27
C HIS A 45 -3.97 -18.04 -38.55
N GLU A 46 -4.57 -18.47 -39.66
CA GLU A 46 -4.59 -19.87 -40.09
C GLU A 46 -3.20 -20.37 -40.52
N GLN A 47 -2.41 -19.56 -41.24
CA GLN A 47 -1.02 -19.89 -41.59
C GLN A 47 -0.06 -19.96 -40.39
N SER A 48 -0.31 -19.19 -39.33
CA SER A 48 0.49 -19.25 -38.10
C SER A 48 0.07 -20.42 -37.19
N THR A 49 -1.20 -20.82 -37.22
CA THR A 49 -1.67 -22.03 -36.50
C THR A 49 -1.28 -23.34 -37.20
N SER A 50 -1.12 -23.36 -38.52
CA SER A 50 -0.68 -24.57 -39.24
C SER A 50 0.78 -24.93 -38.94
N LEU A 51 1.65 -23.94 -38.74
CA LEU A 51 3.05 -24.13 -38.32
C LEU A 51 3.20 -24.74 -36.92
N VAL A 52 2.19 -24.58 -36.05
CA VAL A 52 2.18 -25.15 -34.69
C VAL A 52 1.69 -26.61 -34.68
N SER A 53 0.97 -27.04 -35.71
CA SER A 53 0.39 -28.39 -35.80
C SER A 53 1.37 -29.49 -36.25
N SER A 54 2.55 -29.14 -36.76
CA SER A 54 3.47 -30.11 -37.39
C SER A 54 4.48 -30.79 -36.43
N VAL A 55 4.34 -30.66 -35.10
CA VAL A 55 5.29 -31.24 -34.13
C VAL A 55 4.79 -32.55 -33.50
N LYS A 56 3.61 -33.04 -33.88
CA LYS A 56 3.14 -34.37 -33.46
C LYS A 56 3.58 -35.45 -34.45
N GLY A 57 4.82 -35.89 -34.29
CA GLY A 57 5.29 -37.13 -34.91
C GLY A 57 6.78 -37.11 -35.20
N THR A 58 7.59 -37.48 -34.22
CA THR A 58 8.84 -38.24 -34.41
C THR A 58 9.41 -38.59 -33.04
N THR A 59 9.47 -39.89 -32.76
CA THR A 59 10.20 -40.47 -31.64
C THR A 59 11.70 -40.47 -31.98
N ALA A 60 12.51 -39.63 -31.35
CA ALA A 60 13.97 -39.81 -31.31
C ALA A 60 14.63 -38.93 -30.24
N LYS A 61 15.79 -39.40 -29.79
CA LYS A 61 16.61 -39.02 -28.63
C LYS A 61 16.94 -37.53 -28.50
N ASP A 62 17.05 -37.13 -27.24
CA ASP A 62 18.02 -36.21 -26.61
C ASP A 62 18.66 -35.13 -27.51
N ASP A 63 18.39 -33.85 -27.21
CA ASP A 63 19.34 -32.73 -27.37
C ASP A 63 18.73 -31.41 -26.86
N GLY A 64 19.29 -30.87 -25.76
CA GLY A 64 18.89 -29.60 -25.12
C GLY A 64 19.00 -28.34 -26.01
N GLN A 65 19.52 -28.46 -27.24
CA GLN A 65 19.52 -27.38 -28.23
C GLN A 65 18.12 -27.07 -28.80
N THR A 66 17.21 -28.04 -28.83
CA THR A 66 15.88 -27.88 -29.43
C THR A 66 14.97 -26.98 -28.59
N VAL A 67 15.01 -27.09 -27.27
CA VAL A 67 14.21 -26.29 -26.33
C VAL A 67 14.67 -24.83 -26.32
N PHE A 68 15.99 -24.61 -26.33
CA PHE A 68 16.59 -23.27 -26.36
C PHE A 68 16.27 -22.52 -27.67
N GLN A 69 16.36 -23.20 -28.81
CA GLN A 69 15.97 -22.60 -30.09
C GLN A 69 14.47 -22.30 -30.17
N THR A 70 13.63 -23.16 -29.55
CA THR A 70 12.19 -22.92 -29.47
C THR A 70 11.87 -21.72 -28.60
N ALA A 71 12.57 -21.54 -27.46
CA ALA A 71 12.41 -20.38 -26.59
C ALA A 71 12.82 -19.07 -27.28
N ILE A 72 13.93 -19.07 -28.03
CA ILE A 72 14.39 -17.91 -28.81
C ILE A 72 13.36 -17.54 -29.89
N ARG A 73 12.79 -18.52 -30.59
CA ARG A 73 11.76 -18.28 -31.61
C ARG A 73 10.49 -17.68 -31.02
N CYS A 74 10.08 -18.13 -29.83
CA CYS A 74 8.95 -17.53 -29.09
C CYS A 74 9.22 -16.08 -28.69
N LEU A 75 10.42 -15.77 -28.19
CA LEU A 75 10.78 -14.39 -27.80
C LEU A 75 10.83 -13.44 -29.01
N ALA A 76 11.31 -13.92 -30.17
CA ALA A 76 11.30 -13.15 -31.41
C ALA A 76 9.87 -12.84 -31.89
N SER A 77 8.97 -13.82 -31.80
CA SER A 77 7.55 -13.62 -32.14
C SER A 77 6.85 -12.63 -31.21
N PHE A 78 7.14 -12.69 -29.90
CA PHE A 78 6.58 -11.76 -28.92
C PHE A 78 7.04 -10.32 -29.16
N ARG A 79 8.31 -10.13 -29.52
CA ARG A 79 8.85 -8.81 -29.87
C ARG A 79 8.15 -8.21 -31.09
N ALA A 80 7.93 -9.00 -32.15
CA ALA A 80 7.25 -8.55 -33.35
C ALA A 80 5.80 -8.10 -33.06
N GLN A 81 5.09 -8.82 -32.19
CA GLN A 81 3.73 -8.45 -31.78
C GLN A 81 3.70 -7.15 -30.95
N ALA A 82 4.72 -6.91 -30.12
CA ALA A 82 4.84 -5.68 -29.34
C ALA A 82 5.11 -4.46 -30.24
N GLU A 83 5.99 -4.61 -31.25
CA GLU A 83 6.29 -3.55 -32.22
C GLU A 83 5.06 -3.24 -33.10
N GLU A 84 4.26 -4.25 -33.47
CA GLU A 84 3.00 -4.06 -34.22
C GLU A 84 1.94 -3.31 -33.38
N TYR A 85 1.86 -3.60 -32.07
CA TYR A 85 0.99 -2.89 -31.15
C TYR A 85 1.40 -1.41 -30.98
N GLU A 86 2.70 -1.15 -30.85
CA GLU A 86 3.23 0.22 -30.75
C GLU A 86 2.98 1.02 -32.04
N ALA A 87 3.10 0.39 -33.21
CA ALA A 87 2.77 0.99 -34.50
C ALA A 87 1.26 1.29 -34.66
N LEU A 88 0.40 0.40 -34.15
CA LEU A 88 -1.06 0.62 -34.12
C LEU A 88 -1.44 1.78 -33.20
N ASN A 89 -0.75 1.93 -32.07
CA ASN A 89 -1.05 2.95 -31.07
C ASN A 89 -0.39 4.31 -31.37
N SER A 90 0.58 4.34 -32.29
CA SER A 90 1.26 5.57 -32.74
C SER A 90 0.48 6.35 -33.80
N LYS A 91 -0.59 5.78 -34.36
CA LYS A 91 -1.50 6.50 -35.29
C LYS A 91 -2.59 7.18 -34.47
N ASP A 92 -2.73 8.49 -34.67
CA ASP A 92 -3.73 9.32 -33.99
C ASP A 92 -5.14 8.87 -34.40
N ASN A 93 -5.72 7.96 -33.62
CA ASN A 93 -7.08 7.51 -33.83
C ASN A 93 -7.99 8.67 -33.44
N LYS A 94 -8.59 9.32 -34.45
CA LYS A 94 -9.49 10.50 -34.39
C LYS A 94 -10.79 10.28 -33.60
N VAL A 95 -10.73 9.52 -32.52
CA VAL A 95 -11.83 9.22 -31.60
C VAL A 95 -12.05 10.47 -30.75
N GLN A 96 -13.06 11.25 -31.10
CA GLN A 96 -13.47 12.37 -30.25
C GLN A 96 -14.18 11.87 -29.01
N LYS A 97 -13.86 12.49 -27.87
CA LYS A 97 -14.47 12.17 -26.58
C LYS A 97 -15.96 12.52 -26.61
N PRO A 98 -16.89 11.59 -26.34
CA PRO A 98 -18.32 11.89 -26.31
C PRO A 98 -18.65 12.93 -25.23
N ALA A 99 -19.76 13.65 -25.43
CA ALA A 99 -20.24 14.65 -24.49
C ALA A 99 -20.50 14.03 -23.11
N LYS A 100 -20.23 14.79 -22.03
CA LYS A 100 -20.26 14.29 -20.64
C LYS A 100 -21.59 13.65 -20.25
N LEU A 101 -22.71 14.19 -20.76
CA LEU A 101 -24.05 13.66 -20.54
C LEU A 101 -24.22 12.25 -21.12
N GLN A 102 -23.65 12.02 -22.31
CA GLN A 102 -23.68 10.73 -22.99
C GLN A 102 -22.76 9.71 -22.30
N TRP A 103 -21.64 10.18 -21.76
CA TRP A 103 -20.75 9.37 -20.92
C TRP A 103 -21.40 8.91 -19.61
N ASP A 104 -22.19 9.78 -18.98
CA ASP A 104 -22.90 9.45 -17.75
C ASP A 104 -24.08 8.50 -18.02
N GLN A 105 -24.75 8.66 -19.17
CA GLN A 105 -25.80 7.74 -19.63
C GLN A 105 -25.23 6.36 -20.00
N ASP A 106 -24.17 6.32 -20.80
CA ASP A 106 -23.49 5.08 -21.20
C ASP A 106 -22.97 4.32 -19.97
N ARG A 107 -22.48 5.03 -18.94
CA ARG A 107 -22.08 4.41 -17.67
C ARG A 107 -23.26 3.75 -16.97
N ASN A 108 -24.40 4.44 -16.88
CA ASN A 108 -25.59 3.91 -16.23
C ASN A 108 -26.14 2.70 -16.98
N ASP A 109 -26.14 2.76 -18.31
CA ASP A 109 -26.62 1.68 -19.18
C ASP A 109 -25.67 0.47 -19.10
N LEU A 110 -24.34 0.68 -19.03
CA LEU A 110 -23.37 -0.39 -18.79
C LEU A 110 -23.54 -1.03 -17.42
N GLU A 111 -23.82 -0.24 -16.38
CA GLU A 111 -24.05 -0.74 -15.04
C GLU A 111 -25.35 -1.54 -14.95
N ALA A 112 -26.40 -1.12 -15.65
CA ALA A 112 -27.67 -1.84 -15.74
C ALA A 112 -27.49 -3.17 -16.49
N LEU A 113 -26.81 -3.15 -17.64
CA LEU A 113 -26.48 -4.35 -18.43
C LEU A 113 -25.63 -5.34 -17.63
N ASN A 114 -24.62 -4.86 -16.91
CA ASN A 114 -23.76 -5.72 -16.09
C ASN A 114 -24.54 -6.35 -14.91
N ARG A 115 -25.48 -5.61 -14.30
CA ARG A 115 -26.36 -6.15 -13.26
C ARG A 115 -27.31 -7.22 -13.81
N GLY A 116 -27.94 -6.97 -14.96
CA GLY A 116 -28.80 -7.93 -15.65
C GLY A 116 -28.05 -9.20 -16.08
N ALA A 117 -26.89 -9.04 -16.72
CA ALA A 117 -26.03 -10.14 -17.17
C ALA A 117 -25.50 -10.98 -15.99
N MET A 118 -25.10 -10.36 -14.87
CA MET A 118 -24.73 -11.11 -13.67
C MET A 118 -25.91 -11.86 -13.05
N GLY A 119 -27.11 -11.27 -13.04
CA GLY A 119 -28.33 -11.93 -12.56
C GLY A 119 -28.75 -13.13 -13.42
N ALA A 120 -28.60 -13.02 -14.74
CA ALA A 120 -28.82 -14.12 -15.67
C ALA A 120 -27.75 -15.22 -15.51
N ALA A 121 -26.47 -14.84 -15.41
CA ALA A 121 -25.37 -15.77 -15.18
C ALA A 121 -25.55 -16.53 -13.86
N PHE A 122 -25.98 -15.87 -12.77
CA PHE A 122 -26.24 -16.52 -11.48
C PHE A 122 -27.40 -17.52 -11.54
N ARG A 123 -28.46 -17.21 -12.30
CA ARG A 123 -29.59 -18.13 -12.53
C ARG A 123 -29.15 -19.37 -13.30
N ILE A 124 -28.31 -19.20 -14.33
CA ILE A 124 -27.73 -20.30 -15.11
C ILE A 124 -26.79 -21.14 -14.23
N LEU A 125 -25.93 -20.50 -13.44
CA LEU A 125 -24.99 -21.17 -12.53
C LEU A 125 -25.72 -21.95 -11.43
N ASN A 126 -26.79 -21.39 -10.86
CA ASN A 126 -27.63 -22.11 -9.90
C ASN A 126 -28.38 -23.29 -10.54
N GLY A 127 -28.81 -23.18 -11.81
CA GLY A 127 -29.37 -24.31 -12.56
C GLY A 127 -28.36 -25.43 -12.85
N ILE A 128 -27.08 -25.08 -13.01
CA ILE A 128 -25.98 -26.04 -13.19
C ILE A 128 -25.54 -26.68 -11.86
N VAL A 129 -25.49 -25.89 -10.78
CA VAL A 129 -25.01 -26.33 -9.45
C VAL A 129 -26.10 -27.06 -8.65
N MET A 130 -27.38 -26.69 -8.81
CA MET A 130 -28.53 -27.35 -8.19
C MET A 130 -29.62 -27.68 -9.22
N PRO A 131 -29.43 -28.72 -10.06
CA PRO A 131 -30.38 -29.08 -11.12
C PRO A 131 -31.71 -29.67 -10.61
N ARG A 132 -31.93 -29.85 -9.30
CA ARG A 132 -33.13 -30.50 -8.73
C ARG A 132 -33.84 -29.74 -7.60
N THR A 133 -33.49 -28.49 -7.31
CA THR A 133 -34.25 -27.68 -6.34
C THR A 133 -35.42 -26.90 -6.94
N SER A 134 -35.66 -27.00 -8.26
CA SER A 134 -36.89 -26.51 -8.91
C SER A 134 -37.95 -27.60 -9.12
N ALA A 135 -37.74 -28.82 -8.62
CA ALA A 135 -38.68 -29.94 -8.72
C ALA A 135 -39.27 -30.33 -7.35
N SER A 136 -39.94 -29.39 -6.67
CA SER A 136 -41.05 -29.69 -5.75
C SER A 136 -41.65 -28.42 -5.15
N ALA A 137 -42.76 -27.98 -5.73
CA ALA A 137 -43.89 -27.39 -5.00
C ALA A 137 -45.09 -27.20 -5.95
N VAL A 138 -45.65 -28.29 -6.48
CA VAL A 138 -47.10 -28.37 -6.71
C VAL A 138 -47.54 -29.81 -6.45
N VAL A 139 -48.37 -29.99 -5.42
CA VAL A 139 -49.23 -31.17 -5.29
C VAL A 139 -50.66 -30.68 -5.56
N VAL A 140 -51.12 -31.07 -6.76
CA VAL A 140 -52.47 -31.54 -7.15
C VAL A 140 -53.65 -30.56 -7.05
N ASP A 141 -54.19 -30.20 -8.21
CA ASP A 141 -55.51 -30.71 -8.60
C ASP A 141 -55.57 -30.96 -10.13
N GLY A 142 -56.33 -31.98 -10.52
CA GLY A 142 -56.35 -32.57 -11.85
C GLY A 142 -57.22 -31.83 -12.88
N GLY A 143 -57.08 -32.24 -14.14
CA GLY A 143 -58.00 -31.90 -15.22
C GLY A 143 -57.33 -31.47 -16.53
N ASP A 144 -57.54 -32.27 -17.57
CA ASP A 144 -57.11 -32.09 -18.96
C ASP A 144 -57.34 -30.68 -19.53
N ASN A 145 -56.30 -30.09 -20.13
CA ASN A 145 -56.23 -29.74 -21.55
C ASN A 145 -55.08 -28.80 -21.86
N LEU A 146 -54.47 -29.03 -23.02
CA LEU A 146 -53.59 -28.08 -23.68
C LEU A 146 -54.25 -26.70 -23.79
N LYS A 147 -53.54 -25.66 -23.32
CA LYS A 147 -53.34 -24.39 -24.03
C LYS A 147 -52.39 -23.49 -23.25
N GLU A 148 -51.26 -23.22 -23.89
CA GLU A 148 -50.34 -22.14 -23.63
C GLU A 148 -51.12 -20.82 -23.48
N LYS A 149 -51.12 -20.23 -22.29
CA LYS A 149 -51.70 -18.91 -22.06
C LYS A 149 -50.74 -18.07 -21.23
N VAL A 150 -49.93 -17.31 -21.96
CA VAL A 150 -49.25 -16.10 -21.49
C VAL A 150 -50.31 -15.14 -20.96
N VAL A 151 -50.21 -14.77 -19.68
CA VAL A 151 -50.91 -13.61 -19.11
C VAL A 151 -49.88 -12.77 -18.40
N GLY A 152 -49.58 -11.63 -19.00
CA GLY A 152 -48.72 -10.59 -18.45
C GLY A 152 -49.47 -9.54 -17.64
N GLY A 153 -48.67 -8.73 -16.93
CA GLY A 153 -49.04 -7.43 -16.35
C GLY A 153 -48.32 -7.21 -15.01
N GLY A 154 -47.38 -6.27 -14.84
CA GLY A 154 -46.81 -5.27 -15.74
C GLY A 154 -45.74 -4.45 -14.99
N GLY A 155 -44.79 -3.84 -15.72
CA GLY A 155 -43.86 -2.86 -15.13
C GLY A 155 -42.48 -2.68 -15.80
N GLY A 156 -42.40 -2.50 -17.12
CA GLY A 156 -41.34 -1.68 -17.74
C GLY A 156 -39.91 -2.23 -17.92
N GLU A 157 -39.70 -3.53 -18.10
CA GLU A 157 -38.33 -4.11 -18.11
C GLU A 157 -38.13 -5.28 -19.11
N SER A 158 -38.71 -5.25 -20.32
CA SER A 158 -38.64 -6.39 -21.26
C SER A 158 -37.53 -6.31 -22.31
N ASP A 159 -37.24 -5.14 -22.85
CA ASP A 159 -36.44 -5.06 -24.09
C ASP A 159 -34.94 -5.20 -23.80
N VAL A 160 -34.48 -4.68 -22.66
CA VAL A 160 -33.10 -4.81 -22.21
C VAL A 160 -32.79 -6.24 -21.75
N ASP A 161 -33.73 -6.87 -21.04
CA ASP A 161 -33.59 -8.27 -20.61
C ASP A 161 -33.70 -9.24 -21.79
N ALA A 162 -34.57 -8.95 -22.77
CA ALA A 162 -34.63 -9.69 -24.04
C ALA A 162 -33.33 -9.56 -24.83
N LEU A 163 -32.81 -8.35 -25.03
CA LEU A 163 -31.56 -8.09 -25.74
C LEU A 163 -30.34 -8.72 -25.02
N ALA A 164 -30.32 -8.67 -23.68
CA ALA A 164 -29.27 -9.32 -22.88
C ALA A 164 -29.33 -10.86 -22.99
N SER A 165 -30.54 -11.43 -23.03
CA SER A 165 -30.72 -12.88 -23.22
C SER A 165 -30.38 -13.34 -24.65
N GLU A 166 -30.67 -12.51 -25.65
CA GLU A 166 -30.31 -12.75 -27.06
C GLU A 166 -28.79 -12.66 -27.27
N LEU A 167 -28.13 -11.64 -26.72
CA LEU A 167 -26.67 -11.48 -26.74
C LEU A 167 -25.94 -12.60 -25.98
N LEU A 168 -26.52 -13.14 -24.90
CA LEU A 168 -25.96 -14.28 -24.18
C LEU A 168 -26.15 -15.61 -24.93
N LEU A 169 -27.24 -15.76 -25.67
CA LEU A 169 -27.46 -16.90 -26.57
C LEU A 169 -26.53 -16.83 -27.80
N GLU A 170 -26.26 -15.63 -28.32
CA GLU A 170 -25.35 -15.39 -29.43
C GLU A 170 -23.87 -15.50 -29.02
N ALA A 171 -23.54 -15.13 -27.78
CA ALA A 171 -22.20 -15.29 -27.19
C ALA A 171 -21.88 -16.73 -26.74
N ARG A 172 -22.87 -17.64 -26.73
CA ARG A 172 -22.65 -19.05 -26.40
C ARG A 172 -21.91 -19.72 -27.55
N ALA A 173 -20.64 -20.07 -27.32
CA ALA A 173 -19.84 -20.85 -28.26
C ALA A 173 -20.58 -22.15 -28.64
N LYS A 174 -20.78 -22.39 -29.94
CA LYS A 174 -21.33 -23.67 -30.41
C LYS A 174 -20.29 -24.78 -30.18
N PRO A 175 -20.71 -26.03 -29.92
CA PRO A 175 -19.77 -27.14 -29.77
C PRO A 175 -18.96 -27.32 -31.06
N GLY A 176 -17.69 -26.92 -31.05
CA GLY A 176 -16.79 -26.95 -32.21
C GLY A 176 -16.18 -25.60 -32.60
N ASP A 177 -16.66 -24.48 -32.07
CA ASP A 177 -16.10 -23.15 -32.41
C ASP A 177 -14.80 -22.86 -31.63
N VAL A 178 -13.75 -22.50 -32.37
CA VAL A 178 -12.49 -22.00 -31.79
C VAL A 178 -12.70 -20.57 -31.30
N THR A 179 -13.10 -20.44 -30.04
CA THR A 179 -13.25 -19.16 -29.33
C THR A 179 -11.98 -18.77 -28.58
N TRP A 180 -11.87 -17.48 -28.21
CA TRP A 180 -10.83 -16.99 -27.30
C TRP A 180 -10.74 -17.80 -26.00
N GLY A 181 -11.87 -18.35 -25.52
CA GLY A 181 -11.92 -19.23 -24.35
C GLY A 181 -11.20 -20.56 -24.57
N THR A 182 -11.44 -21.23 -25.70
CA THR A 182 -10.73 -22.47 -26.08
C THR A 182 -9.25 -22.24 -26.35
N ILE A 183 -8.88 -21.10 -26.94
CA ILE A 183 -7.48 -20.71 -27.16
C ILE A 183 -6.81 -20.39 -25.81
N ALA A 184 -7.46 -19.65 -24.91
CA ALA A 184 -6.96 -19.36 -23.57
C ALA A 184 -6.84 -20.62 -22.71
N GLN A 185 -7.76 -21.56 -22.85
CA GLN A 185 -7.71 -22.87 -22.19
C GLN A 185 -6.58 -23.73 -22.76
N GLY A 186 -6.30 -23.64 -24.06
CA GLY A 186 -5.14 -24.21 -24.72
C GLY A 186 -3.83 -23.61 -24.21
N TYR A 187 -3.74 -22.28 -24.10
CA TYR A 187 -2.59 -21.58 -23.52
C TYR A 187 -2.38 -21.94 -22.05
N LEU A 188 -3.45 -22.05 -21.26
CA LEU A 188 -3.37 -22.46 -19.85
C LEU A 188 -2.92 -23.92 -19.70
N ARG A 189 -3.38 -24.83 -20.56
CA ARG A 189 -2.88 -26.22 -20.59
C ARG A 189 -1.43 -26.33 -21.06
N ALA A 190 -1.03 -25.52 -22.03
CA ALA A 190 0.35 -25.47 -22.49
C ALA A 190 1.28 -24.89 -21.40
N LEU A 191 0.85 -23.81 -20.73
CA LEU A 191 1.58 -23.23 -19.61
C LEU A 191 1.58 -24.13 -18.38
N SER A 192 0.52 -24.89 -18.12
CA SER A 192 0.50 -25.88 -17.04
C SER A 192 1.42 -27.06 -17.36
N GLY A 193 1.49 -27.51 -18.61
CA GLY A 193 2.45 -28.53 -19.05
C GLY A 193 3.91 -28.05 -18.94
N VAL A 194 4.20 -26.79 -19.29
CA VAL A 194 5.52 -26.18 -19.07
C VAL A 194 5.83 -26.05 -17.57
N ALA A 195 4.83 -25.72 -16.74
CA ALA A 195 4.99 -25.66 -15.30
C ALA A 195 5.20 -27.04 -14.66
N GLU A 196 4.56 -28.09 -15.17
CA GLU A 196 4.76 -29.48 -14.74
C GLU A 196 6.15 -29.99 -15.14
N LEU A 197 6.61 -29.69 -16.35
CA LEU A 197 7.99 -30.02 -16.80
C LEU A 197 9.06 -29.30 -15.97
N LEU A 198 8.84 -28.02 -15.60
CA LEU A 198 9.72 -27.28 -14.69
C LEU A 198 9.69 -27.80 -13.24
N VAL A 199 8.62 -28.51 -12.85
CA VAL A 199 8.50 -29.17 -11.54
C VAL A 199 9.16 -30.54 -11.54
N GLU A 200 9.09 -31.29 -12.65
CA GLU A 200 9.77 -32.58 -12.81
C GLU A 200 11.30 -32.44 -12.88
N GLU A 201 11.83 -31.38 -13.52
CA GLU A 201 13.27 -31.06 -13.52
C GLU A 201 13.81 -30.69 -12.11
N LYS A 202 12.90 -30.26 -11.22
CA LYS A 202 13.22 -29.95 -9.82
C LYS A 202 13.21 -31.18 -8.92
N GLN A 203 12.60 -32.29 -9.35
CA GLN A 203 12.57 -33.55 -8.60
C GLN A 203 13.71 -34.50 -9.01
N SER A 204 14.23 -34.39 -10.24
CA SER A 204 15.42 -35.16 -10.67
C SER A 204 16.76 -34.55 -10.21
N SER A 205 16.77 -33.29 -9.75
CA SER A 205 17.97 -32.60 -9.25
C SER A 205 18.18 -32.68 -7.72
N SER A 206 17.36 -33.45 -7.00
CA SER A 206 17.43 -33.55 -5.52
C SER A 206 18.46 -34.56 -4.98
N SER A 207 19.44 -34.99 -5.77
CA SER A 207 20.55 -35.87 -5.31
C SER A 207 21.94 -35.23 -5.42
N SER A 208 22.05 -33.89 -5.45
CA SER A 208 23.35 -33.24 -5.24
C SER A 208 23.23 -32.05 -4.28
N SER A 209 23.92 -32.19 -3.15
CA SER A 209 24.02 -31.22 -2.07
C SER A 209 24.82 -30.00 -2.52
N VAL A 210 24.15 -28.95 -2.99
CA VAL A 210 24.74 -27.61 -3.09
C VAL A 210 23.77 -26.61 -2.48
N GLY A 211 24.21 -25.99 -1.37
CA GLY A 211 23.42 -25.06 -0.58
C GLY A 211 22.92 -23.88 -1.40
N THR A 212 21.61 -23.85 -1.66
CA THR A 212 20.92 -22.63 -2.08
C THR A 212 20.98 -21.64 -0.91
N PRO A 213 21.39 -20.37 -1.12
CA PRO A 213 21.33 -19.40 -0.04
C PRO A 213 19.86 -19.26 0.35
N ASN A 214 19.55 -19.61 1.59
CA ASN A 214 18.26 -19.35 2.22
C ASN A 214 17.91 -17.87 2.00
N THR A 215 17.09 -17.57 0.98
CA THR A 215 16.43 -16.28 0.82
C THR A 215 15.31 -16.22 1.85
N SER A 216 15.71 -16.23 3.13
CA SER A 216 14.81 -16.04 4.26
C SER A 216 14.04 -14.75 4.00
N LYS A 217 12.75 -14.87 3.63
CA LYS A 217 11.86 -13.74 3.41
C LYS A 217 11.90 -12.89 4.69
N MET A 218 12.52 -11.71 4.61
CA MET A 218 12.68 -10.86 5.78
C MET A 218 11.31 -10.46 6.33
N GLY A 219 11.17 -10.38 7.66
CA GLY A 219 9.91 -9.95 8.27
C GLY A 219 9.57 -8.48 7.96
N ALA A 220 8.29 -8.15 7.80
CA ALA A 220 7.82 -6.80 7.45
C ALA A 220 8.44 -5.66 8.31
N LEU A 221 8.60 -5.88 9.62
CA LEU A 221 9.19 -4.89 10.53
C LEU A 221 10.67 -4.58 10.24
N LYS A 222 11.39 -5.53 9.62
CA LYS A 222 12.78 -5.34 9.20
C LYS A 222 12.87 -4.32 8.06
N TYR A 223 11.97 -4.40 7.07
CA TYR A 223 11.89 -3.41 6.00
C TYR A 223 11.56 -2.01 6.54
N VAL A 224 10.59 -1.91 7.48
CA VAL A 224 10.26 -0.63 8.13
C VAL A 224 11.46 -0.05 8.87
N GLU A 225 12.26 -0.89 9.54
CA GLU A 225 13.50 -0.46 10.18
C GLU A 225 14.50 0.09 9.17
N GLU A 226 14.78 -0.62 8.08
CA GLU A 226 15.76 -0.20 7.07
C GLU A 226 15.34 1.11 6.39
N LEU A 227 14.05 1.25 6.06
CA LEU A 227 13.48 2.49 5.54
C LEU A 227 13.66 3.66 6.53
N GLN A 228 13.46 3.40 7.83
CA GLN A 228 13.69 4.39 8.88
C GLN A 228 15.17 4.71 9.12
N LYS A 229 16.13 3.92 8.65
CA LYS A 229 17.55 4.30 8.68
C LYS A 229 17.85 5.33 7.59
N LYS A 230 17.26 5.19 6.41
CA LYS A 230 17.41 6.11 5.26
C LYS A 230 16.48 7.34 5.34
N LYS A 231 16.56 8.12 6.43
CA LYS A 231 15.67 9.28 6.69
C LYS A 231 15.81 10.44 5.71
N GLN A 232 16.92 10.51 4.97
CA GLN A 232 17.18 11.53 3.95
C GLN A 232 16.62 11.17 2.57
N SER A 233 16.09 9.95 2.39
CA SER A 233 15.39 9.60 1.16
C SER A 233 14.14 10.48 0.97
N ASP A 234 13.76 10.75 -0.28
CA ASP A 234 12.66 11.67 -0.57
C ASP A 234 11.33 11.18 -0.01
N VAL A 235 11.06 9.88 -0.07
CA VAL A 235 9.88 9.26 0.55
C VAL A 235 9.81 9.56 2.06
N MET A 236 10.93 9.37 2.78
CA MET A 236 10.97 9.62 4.21
C MET A 236 10.91 11.12 4.55
N ARG A 237 11.57 11.97 3.76
CA ARG A 237 11.54 13.42 3.96
C ARG A 237 10.14 13.98 3.74
N PHE A 238 9.45 13.54 2.68
CA PHE A 238 8.07 13.89 2.39
C PHE A 238 7.15 13.48 3.54
N LEU A 239 7.20 12.21 3.96
CA LEU A 239 6.38 11.68 5.04
C LEU A 239 6.65 12.38 6.38
N LEU A 240 7.92 12.67 6.70
CA LEU A 240 8.27 13.42 7.92
C LEU A 240 7.80 14.88 7.84
N ARG A 241 7.81 15.52 6.66
CA ARG A 241 7.32 16.88 6.49
C ARG A 241 5.81 16.98 6.75
N VAL A 242 5.02 16.08 6.15
CA VAL A 242 3.55 16.01 6.35
C VAL A 242 3.22 15.73 7.83
N ARG A 243 3.86 14.72 8.43
CA ARG A 243 3.67 14.41 9.86
C ARG A 243 4.06 15.58 10.77
N CYS A 244 5.11 16.32 10.42
CA CYS A 244 5.53 17.46 11.24
C CYS A 244 4.54 18.61 11.18
N TRP A 245 3.86 18.80 10.05
CA TRP A 245 2.77 19.77 9.94
C TRP A 245 1.60 19.37 10.85
N GLU A 246 1.14 18.12 10.80
CA GLU A 246 0.07 17.61 11.68
C GLU A 246 0.43 17.80 13.16
N LEU A 247 1.64 17.38 13.57
CA LEU A 247 2.09 17.47 14.96
C LEU A 247 2.24 18.91 15.49
N ARG A 248 2.34 19.91 14.60
CA ARG A 248 2.37 21.33 15.00
C ARG A 248 0.98 21.83 15.39
N GLN A 249 -0.06 21.37 14.69
CA GLN A 249 -1.44 21.74 14.95
C GLN A 249 -1.96 21.12 16.24
N LEU A 250 -1.46 19.94 16.61
CA LEU A 250 -1.85 19.25 17.83
C LEU A 250 -1.26 19.87 19.11
N ASN A 251 -1.93 19.59 20.23
CA ASN A 251 -1.50 20.03 21.57
C ASN A 251 -0.10 19.51 21.93
N VAL A 252 0.59 20.27 22.80
CA VAL A 252 1.99 20.00 23.23
C VAL A 252 2.20 18.57 23.72
N ILE A 253 1.23 18.05 24.48
CA ILE A 253 1.15 16.66 24.89
C ILE A 253 -0.26 16.18 24.54
N HIS A 254 -0.36 15.09 23.78
CA HIS A 254 -1.63 14.47 23.43
C HIS A 254 -1.48 12.95 23.34
N ARG A 255 -2.58 12.23 23.57
CA ARG A 255 -2.61 10.77 23.45
C ARG A 255 -2.64 10.38 21.98
N ALA A 256 -1.85 9.38 21.60
CA ALA A 256 -1.89 8.77 20.28
C ALA A 256 -2.63 7.43 20.36
N SER A 257 -3.52 7.15 19.41
CA SER A 257 -4.27 5.89 19.36
C SER A 257 -3.37 4.69 19.04
N ARG A 258 -2.36 4.90 18.18
CA ARG A 258 -1.40 3.87 17.74
C ARG A 258 0.02 4.45 17.65
N PRO A 259 1.07 3.62 17.79
CA PRO A 259 2.44 4.07 17.58
C PRO A 259 2.66 4.49 16.13
N SER A 260 3.26 5.65 15.90
CA SER A 260 3.65 6.08 14.54
C SER A 260 4.76 5.22 13.94
N ARG A 261 5.49 4.51 14.81
CA ARG A 261 6.62 3.62 14.50
C ARG A 261 6.49 2.29 15.24
N PRO A 262 5.70 1.33 14.72
CA PRO A 262 5.47 0.06 15.39
C PRO A 262 6.76 -0.78 15.52
N ASP A 263 7.69 -0.68 14.56
CA ASP A 263 9.03 -1.29 14.59
C ASP A 263 9.80 -0.90 15.86
N LYS A 264 9.86 0.40 16.12
CA LYS A 264 10.67 0.95 17.20
C LYS A 264 9.97 0.79 18.54
N ALA A 265 8.66 0.97 18.58
CA ALA A 265 7.86 0.78 19.78
C ALA A 265 7.99 -0.65 20.31
N ARG A 266 7.86 -1.67 19.45
CA ARG A 266 7.99 -3.09 19.82
C ARG A 266 9.37 -3.41 20.41
N ARG A 267 10.45 -2.92 19.78
CA ARG A 267 11.83 -3.08 20.31
C ARG A 267 12.01 -2.49 21.70
N LEU A 268 11.25 -1.46 22.04
CA LEU A 268 11.33 -0.78 23.33
C LEU A 268 10.35 -1.35 24.37
N GLY A 269 9.62 -2.43 24.03
CA GLY A 269 8.75 -3.17 24.94
C GLY A 269 7.26 -2.82 24.83
N TYR A 270 6.83 -2.08 23.81
CA TYR A 270 5.40 -1.90 23.53
C TYR A 270 4.79 -3.20 23.02
N LYS A 271 3.61 -3.54 23.55
CA LYS A 271 2.75 -4.59 23.02
C LYS A 271 1.37 -4.00 22.74
N ALA A 272 0.74 -4.43 21.64
CA ALA A 272 -0.61 -4.04 21.29
C ALA A 272 -1.63 -4.86 22.12
N LYS A 273 -1.75 -4.53 23.40
CA LYS A 273 -2.76 -5.07 24.32
C LYS A 273 -3.23 -3.97 25.27
N GLN A 274 -4.35 -4.18 25.93
CA GLN A 274 -4.88 -3.23 26.90
C GLN A 274 -3.88 -2.95 28.05
N GLY A 275 -3.89 -1.71 28.54
CA GLY A 275 -2.96 -1.21 29.55
C GLY A 275 -1.66 -0.58 29.01
N TYR A 276 -1.36 -0.71 27.71
CA TYR A 276 -0.32 0.09 27.06
C TYR A 276 -0.92 1.35 26.43
N VAL A 277 -0.28 2.50 26.67
CA VAL A 277 -0.71 3.79 26.12
C VAL A 277 0.47 4.52 25.52
N ILE A 278 0.23 5.29 24.48
CA ILE A 278 1.24 6.10 23.82
C ILE A 278 0.83 7.56 23.87
N TYR A 279 1.77 8.41 24.27
CA TYR A 279 1.61 9.86 24.23
C TYR A 279 2.67 10.47 23.32
N ARG A 280 2.24 11.43 22.51
CA ARG A 280 3.11 12.29 21.72
C ARG A 280 3.39 13.56 22.50
N VAL A 281 4.65 13.99 22.49
CA VAL A 281 5.08 15.22 23.16
C VAL A 281 6.10 15.97 22.32
N ARG A 282 5.94 17.30 22.25
CA ARG A 282 6.95 18.19 21.68
C ARG A 282 7.81 18.85 22.76
N VAL A 283 9.11 18.94 22.49
CA VAL A 283 10.08 19.62 23.36
C VAL A 283 10.86 20.62 22.53
N ARG A 284 10.97 21.86 23.02
CA ARG A 284 11.68 22.94 22.32
C ARG A 284 13.16 22.61 22.19
N ARG A 285 13.72 22.86 21.01
CA ARG A 285 15.13 22.72 20.66
C ARG A 285 15.94 23.88 21.24
N GLY A 286 17.25 23.67 21.33
CA GLY A 286 18.21 24.68 21.77
C GLY A 286 18.84 24.39 23.13
N GLY A 287 19.68 25.33 23.57
CA GLY A 287 20.26 25.33 24.91
C GLY A 287 19.25 25.79 25.98
N ARG A 288 19.71 25.86 27.23
CA ARG A 288 18.90 26.37 28.34
C ARG A 288 19.54 27.65 28.85
N LYS A 289 18.89 28.79 28.61
CA LYS A 289 19.28 30.07 29.23
C LYS A 289 19.20 29.95 30.75
N ARG A 290 20.16 30.50 31.47
CA ARG A 290 20.06 30.63 32.94
C ARG A 290 18.89 31.57 33.28
N PRO A 291 18.01 31.21 34.23
CA PRO A 291 16.94 32.09 34.67
C PRO A 291 17.52 33.18 35.59
N VAL A 292 18.09 34.22 34.99
CA VAL A 292 18.60 35.41 35.70
C VAL A 292 17.91 36.66 35.20
N PRO A 293 17.40 37.53 36.10
CA PRO A 293 16.84 38.82 35.72
C PRO A 293 17.86 39.63 34.92
N LYS A 294 17.44 40.16 33.76
CA LYS A 294 18.27 40.99 32.85
C LYS A 294 19.61 40.38 32.39
N GLY A 295 19.85 39.09 32.63
CA GLY A 295 21.17 38.48 32.37
C GLY A 295 22.24 38.81 33.40
N ALA A 296 21.90 39.53 34.48
CA ALA A 296 22.85 39.90 35.52
C ALA A 296 23.16 38.68 36.40
N THR A 297 24.44 38.35 36.51
CA THR A 297 24.97 37.28 37.36
C THR A 297 26.00 37.86 38.31
N TYR A 298 25.88 37.57 39.60
CA TYR A 298 26.80 38.07 40.61
C TYR A 298 27.87 37.03 40.95
N GLY A 299 29.01 37.51 41.48
CA GLY A 299 30.13 36.68 41.90
C GLY A 299 31.19 36.48 40.83
N LYS A 300 31.97 35.39 40.97
CA LYS A 300 33.17 35.13 40.17
C LYS A 300 32.87 35.08 38.65
N PRO A 301 33.76 35.60 37.78
CA PRO A 301 33.58 35.60 36.32
C PRO A 301 33.24 34.23 35.71
N THR A 302 33.77 33.14 36.27
CA THR A 302 33.48 31.77 35.81
C THR A 302 32.00 31.40 35.85
N ASN A 303 31.23 32.01 36.75
CA ASN A 303 29.81 31.75 36.92
C ASN A 303 28.92 32.70 36.11
N GLN A 304 29.48 33.66 35.38
CA GLN A 304 28.70 34.71 34.72
C GLN A 304 28.05 34.29 33.38
N GLY A 305 28.33 33.08 32.89
CA GLY A 305 27.75 32.56 31.64
C GLY A 305 26.22 32.36 31.69
N VAL A 306 25.49 32.96 30.74
CA VAL A 306 24.01 32.90 30.67
C VAL A 306 23.48 32.09 29.47
N ASN A 307 23.96 32.38 28.25
CA ASN A 307 23.33 31.90 27.00
C ASN A 307 23.84 30.54 26.51
N GLN A 308 25.16 30.31 26.59
CA GLN A 308 25.79 29.12 25.99
C GLN A 308 25.68 27.85 26.86
N LEU A 309 24.91 27.89 27.95
CA LEU A 309 24.70 26.77 28.84
C LEU A 309 23.90 25.64 28.15
N LYS A 310 24.37 24.41 28.34
CA LYS A 310 23.70 23.20 27.85
C LYS A 310 23.02 22.49 29.01
N TYR A 311 21.81 22.00 28.76
CA TYR A 311 21.09 21.25 29.78
C TYR A 311 21.73 19.87 29.99
N GLN A 312 21.92 19.48 31.25
CA GLN A 312 22.59 18.21 31.60
C GLN A 312 21.82 16.97 31.12
N ARG A 313 20.49 17.08 30.95
CA ARG A 313 19.62 15.99 30.47
C ARG A 313 19.29 16.18 29.00
N SER A 314 19.18 15.07 28.27
CA SER A 314 18.71 15.10 26.88
C SER A 314 17.25 15.57 26.77
N LEU A 315 16.89 16.17 25.63
CA LEU A 315 15.51 16.60 25.34
C LEU A 315 14.49 15.45 25.45
N LYS A 316 14.91 14.23 25.12
CA LYS A 316 14.11 13.01 25.24
C LYS A 316 13.80 12.67 26.71
N ALA A 317 14.72 12.95 27.65
CA ALA A 317 14.45 12.76 29.08
C ALA A 317 13.47 13.81 29.61
N THR A 318 13.56 15.05 29.12
CA THR A 318 12.57 16.10 29.41
C THR A 318 11.18 15.74 28.86
N ALA A 319 11.13 15.10 27.69
CA ALA A 319 9.88 14.59 27.11
C ALA A 319 9.22 13.54 28.01
N GLU A 320 9.98 12.54 28.44
CA GLU A 320 9.52 11.50 29.37
C GLU A 320 8.98 12.10 30.67
N GLU A 321 9.68 13.08 31.25
CA GLU A 321 9.27 13.73 32.49
C GLU A 321 8.02 14.58 32.34
N ARG A 322 7.88 15.34 31.24
CA ARG A 322 6.66 16.12 30.96
C ARG A 322 5.44 15.22 30.85
N VAL A 323 5.56 14.09 30.16
CA VAL A 323 4.47 13.12 30.04
C VAL A 323 4.20 12.42 31.36
N GLY A 324 5.24 11.99 32.10
CA GLY A 324 5.08 11.35 33.41
C GLY A 324 4.39 12.23 34.45
N ARG A 325 4.65 13.56 34.42
CA ARG A 325 3.94 14.53 35.26
C ARG A 325 2.48 14.71 34.86
N ARG A 326 2.18 14.77 33.56
CA ARG A 326 0.79 14.90 33.06
C ARG A 326 -0.04 13.63 33.31
N CYS A 327 0.60 12.46 33.21
CA CYS A 327 -0.02 11.16 33.36
C CYS A 327 0.50 10.46 34.63
N ALA A 328 0.31 11.07 35.80
CA ALA A 328 0.94 10.64 37.05
C ALA A 328 0.57 9.20 37.49
N ASN A 329 -0.64 8.74 37.14
CA ASN A 329 -1.12 7.39 37.45
C ASN A 329 -0.46 6.31 36.58
N LEU A 330 0.07 6.69 35.42
CA LEU A 330 0.73 5.78 34.50
C LEU A 330 2.24 5.66 34.80
N ARG A 331 2.86 4.60 34.26
CA ARG A 331 4.29 4.34 34.40
C ARG A 331 4.99 4.50 33.06
N VAL A 332 6.00 5.38 33.01
CA VAL A 332 6.85 5.53 31.82
C VAL A 332 7.72 4.28 31.65
N LEU A 333 7.51 3.56 30.54
CA LEU A 333 8.34 2.42 30.16
C LEU A 333 9.61 2.90 29.44
N ASN A 334 9.41 3.56 28.29
CA ASN A 334 10.47 4.05 27.42
C ASN A 334 9.93 5.14 26.48
N SER A 335 10.78 5.70 25.63
CA SER A 335 10.35 6.65 24.60
C SER A 335 11.21 6.53 23.34
N TYR A 336 10.77 7.12 22.23
CA TYR A 336 11.53 7.20 20.99
C TYR A 336 11.24 8.48 20.20
N TRP A 337 12.20 8.83 19.33
CA TRP A 337 12.08 9.97 18.43
C TRP A 337 11.19 9.62 17.24
N ILE A 338 10.33 10.58 16.86
CA ILE A 338 9.45 10.45 15.70
C ILE A 338 9.82 11.47 14.63
N ASN A 339 10.00 12.73 15.04
CA ASN A 339 10.17 13.84 14.11
C ASN A 339 10.88 15.04 14.73
N GLN A 340 11.33 16.00 13.92
CA GLN A 340 11.87 17.28 14.37
C GLN A 340 11.64 18.38 13.32
N ASP A 341 11.36 19.59 13.78
CA ASP A 341 11.41 20.82 12.98
C ASP A 341 12.53 21.73 13.52
N SER A 342 12.64 22.97 13.04
CA SER A 342 13.63 23.94 13.51
C SER A 342 13.50 24.27 15.01
N THR A 343 12.28 24.32 15.54
CA THR A 343 11.97 24.83 16.89
C THR A 343 11.77 23.71 17.93
N TYR A 344 11.33 22.52 17.53
CA TYR A 344 10.84 21.43 18.37
C TYR A 344 11.38 20.07 17.91
N LYS A 345 11.50 19.15 18.87
CA LYS A 345 11.62 17.71 18.63
C LYS A 345 10.40 17.00 19.19
N TYR A 346 9.94 16.00 18.44
CA TYR A 346 8.75 15.21 18.76
C TYR A 346 9.15 13.81 19.18
N TYR A 347 8.58 13.37 20.30
CA TYR A 347 8.83 12.06 20.88
C TYR A 347 7.51 11.34 21.17
N GLU A 348 7.54 10.03 21.06
CA GLU A 348 6.47 9.15 21.52
C GLU A 348 6.96 8.47 22.80
N VAL A 349 6.19 8.61 23.87
CA VAL A 349 6.45 8.02 25.18
C VAL A 349 5.50 6.86 25.37
N ILE A 350 6.06 5.69 25.66
CA ILE A 350 5.32 4.46 25.96
C ILE A 350 5.05 4.47 27.45
N LEU A 351 3.77 4.45 27.80
CA LEU A 351 3.25 4.38 29.15
C LEU A 351 2.56 3.03 29.36
N VAL A 352 2.55 2.60 30.62
CA VAL A 352 1.85 1.40 31.07
C VAL A 352 0.96 1.76 32.24
N ASP A 353 -0.27 1.28 32.23
CA ASP A 353 -1.20 1.36 33.35
C ASP A 353 -0.95 0.23 34.35
N PRO A 354 -0.46 0.51 35.56
CA PRO A 354 -0.20 -0.51 36.58
C PRO A 354 -1.48 -1.09 37.22
N GLN A 355 -2.63 -0.43 37.07
CA GLN A 355 -3.91 -0.89 37.63
C GLN A 355 -4.63 -1.87 36.69
N HIS A 356 -4.28 -1.90 35.42
CA HIS A 356 -4.94 -2.75 34.42
C HIS A 356 -4.61 -4.25 34.60
N LYS A 357 -5.65 -5.12 34.64
CA LYS A 357 -5.52 -6.58 34.82
C LYS A 357 -4.52 -7.21 33.83
N ALA A 358 -4.63 -6.88 32.54
CA ALA A 358 -3.75 -7.39 31.49
C ALA A 358 -2.25 -7.06 31.67
N ILE A 359 -1.91 -6.05 32.48
CA ILE A 359 -0.52 -5.70 32.83
C ILE A 359 -0.09 -6.47 34.07
N ARG A 360 -0.96 -6.54 35.08
CA ARG A 360 -0.69 -7.23 36.36
C ARG A 360 -0.47 -8.73 36.17
N ILE A 361 -1.23 -9.34 35.26
CA ILE A 361 -1.18 -10.79 34.96
C ILE A 361 0.03 -11.15 34.10
N ASP A 362 0.52 -10.27 33.21
CA ASP A 362 1.62 -10.62 32.28
C ASP A 362 2.99 -10.59 33.01
N PRO A 363 3.64 -11.75 33.21
CA PRO A 363 4.89 -11.84 33.96
C PRO A 363 6.06 -11.09 33.30
N ARG A 364 5.97 -10.75 32.00
CA ARG A 364 7.05 -10.05 31.29
C ARG A 364 7.10 -8.55 31.63
N ILE A 365 5.99 -7.97 32.08
CA ILE A 365 5.89 -6.53 32.37
C ILE A 365 5.43 -6.23 33.80
N ASN A 366 4.86 -7.20 34.52
CA ASN A 366 4.31 -7.01 35.88
C ASN A 366 5.30 -6.35 36.86
N TRP A 367 6.61 -6.49 36.66
CA TRP A 367 7.64 -5.79 37.44
C TRP A 367 7.37 -4.29 37.54
N ILE A 368 6.84 -3.63 36.50
CA ILE A 368 6.60 -2.18 36.49
C ILE A 368 5.49 -1.74 37.46
N VAL A 369 4.65 -2.67 37.92
CA VAL A 369 3.54 -2.44 38.84
C VAL A 369 4.05 -2.17 40.25
N ASN A 370 5.20 -2.72 40.63
CA ASN A 370 5.73 -2.59 41.98
C ASN A 370 5.96 -1.11 42.36
N PRO A 371 5.71 -0.72 43.62
CA PRO A 371 5.79 0.68 44.06
C PRO A 371 7.18 1.30 43.87
N VAL A 372 8.25 0.50 43.88
CA VAL A 372 9.63 0.94 43.61
C VAL A 372 9.83 1.53 42.20
N HIS A 373 8.90 1.27 41.28
CA HIS A 373 8.93 1.76 39.89
C HIS A 373 8.06 3.00 39.65
N LYS A 374 7.58 3.66 40.71
CA LYS A 374 6.96 5.00 40.63
C LYS A 374 7.91 6.04 40.05
N HIS A 375 7.44 6.89 39.13
CA HIS A 375 8.20 8.02 38.57
C HIS A 375 9.66 7.73 38.18
N ARG A 376 9.88 6.67 37.40
CA ARG A 376 11.23 6.26 36.93
C ARG A 376 11.88 7.32 36.05
N GLU A 377 11.08 8.08 35.32
CA GLU A 377 11.48 9.21 34.47
C GLU A 377 12.08 10.36 35.29
N CYS A 378 11.51 10.69 36.45
CA CYS A 378 12.03 11.71 37.36
C CYS A 378 13.36 11.30 38.00
N ARG A 379 13.53 10.00 38.29
CA ARG A 379 14.75 9.42 38.87
C ARG A 379 15.82 9.06 37.83
N GLY A 380 15.55 9.27 36.55
CA GLY A 380 16.47 8.95 35.46
C GLY A 380 16.77 7.45 35.34
N LEU A 381 15.78 6.59 35.57
CA LEU A 381 15.88 5.12 35.47
C LEU A 381 15.39 4.56 34.13
N THR A 382 14.83 5.40 33.27
CA THR A 382 14.56 5.07 31.86
C THR A 382 15.86 4.87 31.08
N ALA A 383 15.81 4.23 29.91
CA ALA A 383 17.00 4.05 29.07
C ALA A 383 17.67 5.40 28.75
N THR A 384 16.87 6.42 28.46
CA THR A 384 17.32 7.79 28.22
C THR A 384 17.99 8.40 29.45
N GLY A 385 17.39 8.26 30.63
CA GLY A 385 17.94 8.74 31.90
C GLY A 385 19.26 8.08 32.27
N LYS A 386 19.35 6.75 32.13
CA LYS A 386 20.58 5.98 32.39
C LYS A 386 21.74 6.44 31.49
N LYS A 387 21.47 6.65 30.19
CA LYS A 387 22.45 7.20 29.24
C LYS A 387 22.95 8.58 29.67
N SER A 388 22.03 9.48 30.03
CA SER A 388 22.36 10.85 30.45
C SER A 388 23.19 10.89 31.74
N ARG A 389 23.00 9.91 32.63
CA ARG A 389 23.76 9.77 33.88
C ARG A 389 25.17 9.19 33.67
N GLY A 390 25.52 8.78 32.46
CA GLY A 390 26.79 8.10 32.16
C GLY A 390 26.90 6.76 32.88
N LEU A 391 25.80 6.02 33.02
CA LEU A 391 25.83 4.68 33.61
C LEU A 391 26.23 3.67 32.54
N ASN A 392 27.46 3.17 32.63
CA ASN A 392 27.98 2.13 31.75
C ASN A 392 29.14 1.38 32.44
N LYS A 393 29.76 0.44 31.72
CA LYS A 393 30.88 -0.41 32.19
C LYS A 393 32.21 0.04 31.58
N GLY A 394 33.32 -0.25 32.26
CA GLY A 394 34.69 0.04 31.81
C GLY A 394 35.33 1.27 32.47
N HIS A 395 36.63 1.46 32.21
CA HIS A 395 37.48 2.44 32.89
C HIS A 395 36.94 3.89 32.81
N ARG A 396 36.28 4.26 31.70
CA ARG A 396 35.68 5.60 31.51
C ARG A 396 34.51 5.90 32.46
N TYR A 397 33.96 4.90 33.16
CA TYR A 397 32.75 5.02 33.98
C TYR A 397 33.01 4.79 35.48
N ASN A 398 34.26 4.73 35.91
CA ASN A 398 34.63 4.51 37.32
C ASN A 398 33.96 5.53 38.27
N LYS A 399 33.87 6.80 37.83
CA LYS A 399 33.27 7.91 38.61
C LYS A 399 31.74 7.97 38.51
N THR A 400 31.09 7.14 37.69
CA THR A 400 29.63 7.22 37.44
C THR A 400 28.88 5.91 37.62
N ARG A 401 29.54 4.74 37.68
CA ARG A 401 28.93 3.39 37.73
C ARG A 401 27.76 3.24 38.72
N ALA A 402 27.90 3.73 39.96
CA ALA A 402 26.86 3.67 40.99
C ALA A 402 26.07 5.00 41.13
N GLY A 403 26.34 5.97 40.27
CA GLY A 403 25.88 7.36 40.32
C GLY A 403 26.99 8.31 40.77
N ARG A 404 27.19 9.41 40.02
CA ARG A 404 28.25 10.40 40.25
C ARG A 404 28.36 10.87 41.69
N ARG A 405 27.24 11.25 42.32
CA ARG A 405 27.22 11.74 43.71
C ARG A 405 27.53 10.64 44.72
N LYS A 406 27.05 9.40 44.50
CA LYS A 406 27.32 8.26 45.38
C LYS A 406 28.81 7.89 45.37
N THR A 407 29.41 7.83 44.18
CA THR A 407 30.85 7.56 44.04
C THR A 407 31.69 8.69 44.63
N TRP A 408 31.33 9.95 44.36
CA TRP A 408 32.01 11.10 44.96
C TRP A 408 31.96 11.07 46.49
N LYS A 409 30.78 10.82 47.09
CA LYS A 409 30.65 10.72 48.54
C LYS A 409 31.58 9.64 49.10
N ARG A 410 31.60 8.44 48.52
CA ARG A 410 32.49 7.35 48.96
C ARG A 410 33.96 7.77 49.01
N HIS A 411 34.46 8.43 47.96
CA HIS A 411 35.88 8.80 47.90
C HIS A 411 36.26 9.95 48.83
N ASN A 412 35.30 10.79 49.21
CA ASN A 412 35.53 11.93 50.11
C ASN A 412 35.06 11.63 51.54
N THR A 413 34.60 10.42 51.83
CA THR A 413 34.20 10.03 53.19
C THR A 413 35.45 9.56 53.93
N LEU A 414 35.84 10.30 54.97
CA LEU A 414 36.88 9.87 55.90
C LEU A 414 36.42 8.59 56.61
N SER A 415 37.18 7.51 56.46
CA SER A 415 36.88 6.22 57.09
C SER A 415 37.75 6.08 58.34
N LEU A 416 37.13 6.19 59.53
CA LEU A 416 37.79 6.03 60.81
C LEU A 416 37.39 4.66 61.39
N TRP A 417 38.28 3.68 61.25
CA TRP A 417 38.09 2.35 61.81
C TRP A 417 38.37 2.38 63.32
N ARG A 418 37.69 1.49 64.07
CA ARG A 418 37.86 1.36 65.53
C ARG A 418 39.31 1.03 65.91
N TYR A 419 39.97 0.22 65.09
CA TYR A 419 41.38 -0.13 65.18
C TYR A 419 42.01 0.25 63.84
N ARG A 420 43.15 0.93 63.87
CA ARG A 420 43.82 1.44 62.66
C ARG A 420 44.89 0.48 62.17
#